data_AF-A0A7Y6ZW32-F1
#
_entry.id   AF-A0A7Y6ZW32-F1
#
_cell.length_a   1.000
_cell.length_b   1.000
_cell.length_c   1.000
_cell.angle_alpha   90.00
_cell.angle_beta   90.00
_cell.angle_gamma   90.00
#
_symmetry.space_group_name_H-M   'P 1'
#
loop_
_entity.id
_entity.type
_entity.pdbx_description
1 polymer ?
#
loop_
_entity_poly.entity_id
_entity_poly.type
_entity_poly.pdbx_seq_one_letter_code
_entity_poly.pdbx_strand_id
1 'polypeptide(L)'
;MNIIKAVFFYPLLWLRGIFLGIGKISSVICLVSSVLMIILKMTEQFSTIEWVQIIPTAVIGFGTFILMEFYDQIILKLNPSGAELTLYK
;
A
#
# COMPACT_ATOMS: atom_id res chain seq x y z
N MET A 1 -10.70 26.30 12.79
CA MET A 1 -10.71 24.87 12.36
C MET A 1 -9.87 24.61 11.11
N ASN A 2 -9.94 25.47 10.08
CA ASN A 2 -9.17 25.29 8.84
C ASN A 2 -7.64 25.40 9.00
N ILE A 3 -7.14 26.26 9.89
CA ILE A 3 -5.70 26.42 10.12
C ILE A 3 -5.09 25.15 10.72
N ILE A 4 -5.76 24.52 11.69
CA ILE A 4 -5.30 23.27 12.30
C ILE A 4 -5.27 22.16 11.23
N LYS A 5 -6.33 22.04 10.41
CA LYS A 5 -6.35 21.09 9.29
C LYS A 5 -5.19 21.33 8.32
N ALA A 6 -4.88 22.57 7.98
CA ALA A 6 -3.78 22.91 7.08
C ALA A 6 -2.42 22.50 7.66
N VAL A 7 -2.17 22.74 8.95
CA VAL A 7 -0.89 22.39 9.61
C VAL A 7 -0.63 20.88 9.58
N PHE A 8 -1.65 20.04 9.71
CA PHE A 8 -1.51 18.58 9.57
C PHE A 8 -1.52 18.11 8.11
N PHE A 9 -2.30 18.76 7.24
CA PHE A 9 -2.48 18.36 5.85
C PHE A 9 -1.23 18.57 5.00
N TYR A 10 -0.57 19.73 5.08
CA TYR A 10 0.58 20.03 4.20
C TYR A 10 1.78 19.07 4.39
N PRO A 11 2.19 18.74 5.64
CA PRO A 11 3.23 17.72 5.86
C PRO A 11 2.83 16.33 5.35
N LEU A 12 1.57 15.92 5.59
CA LEU A 12 1.06 14.62 5.11
C LEU A 12 0.98 14.57 3.59
N LEU A 13 0.57 15.66 2.94
CA LEU A 13 0.51 15.78 1.49
C LEU A 13 1.91 15.70 0.87
N TRP A 14 2.91 16.31 1.50
CA TRP A 14 4.29 16.23 1.02
C TRP A 14 4.86 14.80 1.16
N LEU A 15 4.62 14.13 2.29
CA LEU A 15 5.04 12.75 2.51
C LEU A 15 4.22 11.73 1.70
N ARG A 16 3.03 12.10 1.22
CA ARG A 16 2.10 11.24 0.46
C ARG A 16 2.79 10.48 -0.65
N GLY A 17 3.53 11.17 -1.52
CA GLY A 17 4.16 10.55 -2.70
C GLY A 17 5.17 9.47 -2.32
N ILE A 18 6.00 9.73 -1.31
CA ILE A 18 7.00 8.79 -0.81
C ILE A 18 6.31 7.59 -0.15
N PHE A 19 5.33 7.85 0.72
CA PHE A 19 4.63 6.80 1.47
C PHE A 19 3.83 5.87 0.54
N LEU A 20 3.11 6.45 -0.43
CA LEU A 20 2.38 5.68 -1.44
C LEU A 20 3.32 4.93 -2.38
N GLY A 21 4.42 5.56 -2.82
CA GLY A 21 5.40 4.91 -3.68
C GLY A 21 6.01 3.68 -3.01
N ILE A 22 6.56 3.84 -1.80
CA ILE A 22 7.18 2.74 -1.05
C ILE A 22 6.13 1.69 -0.66
N GLY A 23 4.95 2.11 -0.21
CA GLY A 23 3.86 1.21 0.16
C GLY A 23 3.34 0.37 -1.02
N LYS A 24 3.16 0.97 -2.19
CA LYS A 24 2.74 0.25 -3.41
C LYS A 24 3.82 -0.70 -3.91
N ILE A 25 5.08 -0.27 -3.94
CA ILE A 25 6.21 -1.12 -4.34
C ILE A 25 6.34 -2.33 -3.40
N SER A 26 6.34 -2.11 -2.09
CA SER A 26 6.43 -3.19 -1.10
C SER A 26 5.26 -4.18 -1.19
N SER A 27 4.03 -3.66 -1.37
CA SER A 27 2.85 -4.50 -1.64
C SER A 27 3.04 -5.38 -2.87
N VAL A 28 3.47 -4.80 -3.99
CA VAL A 28 3.68 -5.56 -5.25
C VAL A 28 4.76 -6.63 -5.04
N ILE A 29 5.86 -6.30 -4.36
CA ILE A 29 6.90 -7.27 -4.04
C ILE A 29 6.31 -8.44 -3.23
N CYS A 30 5.56 -8.18 -2.16
CA CYS A 30 4.94 -9.23 -1.35
C CYS A 30 3.99 -10.13 -2.15
N LEU A 31 3.16 -9.53 -3.03
CA LEU A 31 2.24 -10.28 -3.88
C LEU A 31 2.99 -11.14 -4.91
N VAL A 32 3.99 -10.58 -5.59
CA VAL A 32 4.83 -11.31 -6.55
C VAL A 32 5.59 -12.43 -5.85
N SER A 33 6.18 -12.19 -4.69
CA SER A 33 6.84 -13.21 -3.87
C SER A 33 5.87 -14.34 -3.50
N SER A 34 4.64 -14.02 -3.12
CA SER A 34 3.63 -15.03 -2.80
C SER A 34 3.27 -15.90 -4.01
N VAL A 35 3.13 -15.30 -5.19
CA VAL A 35 2.90 -16.03 -6.44
C VAL A 35 4.09 -16.94 -6.77
N LEU A 36 5.31 -16.43 -6.64
CA LEU A 36 6.53 -17.23 -6.85
C LEU A 36 6.59 -18.42 -5.89
N MET A 37 6.25 -18.23 -4.61
CA MET A 37 6.23 -19.32 -3.63
C MET A 37 5.18 -20.39 -3.97
N ILE A 38 4.02 -20.00 -4.52
CA ILE A 38 3.02 -20.97 -5.02
C ILE A 38 3.60 -21.79 -6.18
N ILE A 39 4.22 -21.12 -7.16
CA ILE A 39 4.84 -21.79 -8.33
C ILE A 39 5.93 -22.76 -7.86
N LEU A 40 6.80 -22.31 -6.95
CA LEU A 40 7.87 -23.14 -6.40
C LEU A 40 7.30 -24.34 -5.63
N LYS A 41 6.28 -24.15 -4.80
CA LYS A 41 5.64 -25.24 -4.05
C LYS A 41 5.08 -26.35 -4.94
N MET A 42 4.64 -26.02 -6.18
CA MET A 42 4.18 -27.01 -7.15
C MET A 42 5.31 -27.89 -7.70
N THR A 43 6.57 -27.50 -7.50
CA THR A 43 7.74 -28.30 -7.87
C THR A 43 8.06 -29.29 -6.75
N GLU A 44 8.31 -30.55 -7.08
CA GLU A 44 8.58 -31.63 -6.10
C GLU A 44 9.72 -31.29 -5.13
N GLN A 45 10.72 -30.53 -5.60
CA GLN A 45 11.90 -30.10 -4.84
C GLN A 45 11.59 -29.11 -3.70
N PHE A 46 10.46 -28.37 -3.75
CA PHE A 46 10.12 -27.32 -2.78
C PHE A 46 8.78 -27.57 -2.07
N SER A 47 8.38 -28.84 -1.98
CA SER A 47 7.14 -29.26 -1.29
C SER A 47 7.10 -28.87 0.20
N THR A 48 8.27 -28.60 0.80
CA THR A 48 8.45 -28.14 2.20
C THR A 48 7.98 -26.70 2.46
N ILE A 49 7.75 -25.89 1.42
CA ILE A 49 7.16 -24.55 1.59
C ILE A 49 5.73 -24.72 2.12
N GLU A 50 5.47 -24.32 3.35
CA GLU A 50 4.14 -24.46 3.94
C GLU A 50 3.20 -23.31 3.54
N TRP A 51 1.90 -23.61 3.44
CA TRP A 51 0.87 -22.61 3.18
C TRP A 51 0.85 -21.49 4.23
N VAL A 52 1.29 -21.79 5.46
CA VAL A 52 1.43 -20.81 6.55
C VAL A 52 2.45 -19.71 6.23
N GLN A 53 3.36 -19.92 5.26
CA GLN A 53 4.30 -18.88 4.83
C GLN A 53 3.74 -18.08 3.64
N ILE A 54 3.00 -18.74 2.74
CA ILE A 54 2.43 -18.14 1.53
C ILE A 54 1.26 -17.21 1.87
N ILE A 55 0.30 -17.71 2.65
CA ILE A 55 -0.98 -17.02 2.91
C ILE A 55 -0.74 -15.68 3.64
N PRO A 56 0.03 -15.61 4.74
CA PRO A 56 0.27 -14.33 5.41
C PRO A 56 1.01 -13.34 4.52
N THR A 57 1.95 -13.78 3.70
CA THR A 57 2.69 -12.91 2.79
C THR A 57 1.75 -12.26 1.77
N ALA A 58 0.81 -13.03 1.22
CA ALA A 58 -0.21 -12.52 0.30
C ALA A 58 -1.17 -11.56 1.00
N VAL A 59 -1.62 -11.91 2.21
CA VAL A 59 -2.52 -11.07 3.03
C VAL A 59 -1.85 -9.75 3.41
N ILE A 60 -0.57 -9.77 3.81
CA ILE A 60 0.18 -8.56 4.14
C ILE A 60 0.36 -7.68 2.91
N GLY A 61 0.73 -8.25 1.76
CA GLY A 61 0.88 -7.51 0.51
C GLY A 61 -0.44 -6.82 0.12
N PHE A 62 -1.52 -7.59 0.03
CA PHE A 62 -2.83 -7.07 -0.32
C PHE A 62 -3.39 -6.07 0.71
N GLY A 63 -3.22 -6.37 2.00
CA GLY A 63 -3.62 -5.47 3.09
C GLY A 63 -2.88 -4.14 3.02
N THR A 64 -1.57 -4.17 2.76
CA THR A 64 -0.76 -2.96 2.58
C THR A 64 -1.23 -2.17 1.37
N PHE A 65 -1.56 -2.82 0.25
CA PHE A 65 -2.14 -2.15 -0.92
C PHE A 65 -3.41 -1.37 -0.57
N ILE A 66 -4.36 -2.06 0.09
CA ILE A 66 -5.64 -1.45 0.49
C ILE A 66 -5.43 -0.30 1.47
N LEU A 67 -4.53 -0.45 2.44
CA LEU A 67 -4.23 0.61 3.40
C LEU A 67 -3.63 1.85 2.71
N MET A 68 -2.80 1.66 1.68
CA MET A 68 -2.27 2.78 0.89
C MET A 68 -3.38 3.51 0.12
N GLU A 69 -4.32 2.78 -0.48
CA GLU A 69 -5.49 3.38 -1.16
C GLU A 69 -6.40 4.14 -0.17
N PHE A 70 -6.63 3.60 1.03
CA PHE A 70 -7.37 4.32 2.06
C PHE A 70 -6.64 5.56 2.57
N TYR A 71 -5.33 5.46 2.81
CA TYR A 71 -4.48 6.59 3.18
C TYR A 71 -4.57 7.71 2.15
N ASP A 72 -4.53 7.34 0.86
CA ASP A 72 -4.66 8.29 -0.23
C ASP A 72 -5.99 9.04 -0.20
N GLN A 73 -7.09 8.29 -0.08
CA GLN A 73 -8.44 8.85 0.01
C GLN A 73 -8.62 9.74 1.24
N ILE A 74 -8.07 9.36 2.39
CA ILE A 74 -8.15 10.13 3.63
C ILE A 74 -7.45 11.48 3.45
N ILE A 75 -6.23 11.48 2.88
CA ILE A 75 -5.50 12.73 2.64
C ILE A 75 -6.27 13.63 1.70
N LEU A 76 -6.78 13.10 0.58
CA LEU A 76 -7.55 13.91 -0.37
C LEU A 76 -8.81 14.50 0.25
N LYS A 77 -9.53 13.75 1.11
CA LYS A 77 -10.71 14.24 1.85
C LYS A 77 -10.36 15.25 2.94
N LEU A 78 -9.14 15.21 3.48
CA LEU A 78 -8.66 16.17 4.48
C LEU A 78 -8.28 17.52 3.86
N ASN A 79 -8.29 17.66 2.52
CA ASN A 79 -7.94 18.90 1.86
C ASN A 79 -8.83 20.06 2.35
N PRO A 80 -8.25 21.07 3.03
CA PRO A 80 -9.01 22.20 3.55
C PRO A 80 -9.55 23.15 2.47
N SER A 81 -9.06 23.08 1.23
CA SER A 81 -9.50 23.96 0.14
C SER A 81 -10.75 23.47 -0.59
N GLY A 82 -11.15 22.21 -0.42
CA GLY A 82 -12.32 21.61 -1.10
C GLY A 82 -12.18 21.45 -2.62
N ALA A 83 -11.14 22.03 -3.23
CA ALA A 83 -10.79 21.77 -4.62
C ALA A 83 -10.18 20.36 -4.74
N GLU A 84 -10.55 19.60 -5.77
CA GLU A 84 -9.87 18.33 -6.02
C GLU A 84 -8.40 18.61 -6.34
N LEU A 85 -7.50 18.23 -5.42
CA LEU A 85 -6.06 18.20 -5.66
C LEU A 85 -5.74 16.95 -6.50
N THR A 86 -6.25 16.91 -7.74
CA THR A 86 -5.78 15.98 -8.77
C THR A 86 -4.44 16.48 -9.28
N LEU A 87 -3.37 16.07 -8.59
CA LEU A 87 -2.02 16.13 -9.14
C LEU A 87 -1.92 15.08 -10.25
N TYR A 88 -2.37 15.49 -11.45
CA TYR A 88 -2.28 14.80 -12.73
C TYR A 88 -3.01 13.45 -12.85
N LYS A 89 -4.03 13.44 -13.71
CA LYS A 89 -4.54 12.24 -14.38
C LYS A 89 -3.60 11.88 -15.53
#